data_AF-A0A7V8V202-F1
#
_entry.id   AF-A0A7V8V202-F1
#
_cell.length_a   1.000
_cell.length_b   1.000
_cell.length_c   1.000
_cell.angle_alpha   90.00
_cell.angle_beta   90.00
_cell.angle_gamma   90.00
#
_symmetry.space_group_name_H-M   'P 1'
#
loop_
_entity.id
_entity.type
_entity.pdbx_description
1 polymer ?
#
loop_
_entity_poly.entity_id
_entity_poly.type
_entity_poly.pdbx_seq_one_letter_code
_entity_poly.pdbx_strand_id
1 'polypeptide(L)'
;MLVVLPPTSRMNTLKVDNGNDEYDLMFSDRDFAILGGPSMLMPEGGRFINALGVFENTSVAQNMRIPAGSHVRRRRGNLLLHARAALNYLERDADLLAYDYSFRLSKGEDRHKLKGHLGDFKIRGLFGGVDGQPRGFCTLTLSELSPNGLGRDVELIDLRKRDEMETDDCGLLKIYRTEAEFGWLSPIRGMIDFLEASDADEIVIYHS
;
A
#
# COMPACT_ATOMS: atom_id res chain seq x y z
N MET A 1 -13.84 31.46 2.72
CA MET A 1 -13.35 30.19 3.30
C MET A 1 -12.19 29.74 2.45
N LEU A 2 -10.96 29.93 2.92
CA LEU A 2 -9.75 29.49 2.21
C LEU A 2 -9.66 27.98 2.35
N VAL A 3 -9.92 27.26 1.27
CA VAL A 3 -9.61 25.83 1.17
C VAL A 3 -8.09 25.74 1.09
N VAL A 4 -7.46 25.40 2.21
CA VAL A 4 -6.05 25.04 2.23
C VAL A 4 -5.96 23.70 1.51
N LEU A 5 -5.57 23.73 0.23
CA LEU A 5 -5.24 22.51 -0.49
C LEU A 5 -4.10 21.82 0.26
N PRO A 6 -4.20 20.52 0.59
CA PRO A 6 -3.10 19.80 1.20
C PRO A 6 -1.86 19.89 0.30
N PRO A 7 -0.65 19.81 0.86
CA PRO A 7 0.59 19.87 0.07
C PRO A 7 0.49 18.86 -1.07
N THR A 8 0.57 19.35 -2.31
CA THR A 8 0.49 18.54 -3.53
C THR A 8 1.45 17.38 -3.40
N SER A 9 0.92 16.17 -3.22
CA SER A 9 1.73 14.95 -3.25
C SER A 9 2.54 14.96 -4.54
N ARG A 10 3.83 14.64 -4.46
CA ARG A 10 4.66 14.54 -5.65
C ARG A 10 4.02 13.50 -6.58
N MET A 11 3.66 13.94 -7.78
CA MET A 11 3.16 13.06 -8.82
C MET A 11 4.36 12.42 -9.52
N ASN A 12 4.32 11.11 -9.64
CA ASN A 12 5.26 10.32 -10.41
C ASN A 12 4.55 9.80 -11.67
N THR A 13 5.32 9.53 -12.70
CA THR A 13 4.82 9.00 -13.97
C THR A 13 5.67 7.80 -14.37
N LEU A 14 5.02 6.74 -14.83
CA LEU A 14 5.66 5.65 -15.57
C LEU A 14 5.11 5.63 -16.98
N LYS A 15 5.99 5.57 -17.98
CA LYS A 15 5.54 5.46 -19.37
C LYS A 15 5.44 4.00 -19.78
N VAL A 16 4.29 3.61 -20.31
CA VAL A 16 4.00 2.27 -20.80
C VAL A 16 3.89 2.34 -22.32
N ASP A 17 4.82 1.71 -23.03
CA ASP A 17 5.02 1.85 -24.48
C ASP A 17 4.88 0.49 -25.17
N ASN A 18 4.07 0.44 -26.23
CA ASN A 18 3.84 -0.77 -27.02
C ASN A 18 4.53 -0.75 -28.40
N GLY A 19 5.33 0.28 -28.69
CA GLY A 19 6.03 0.52 -29.94
C GLY A 19 5.27 1.42 -30.93
N ASN A 20 3.95 1.53 -30.79
CA ASN A 20 3.10 2.39 -31.63
C ASN A 20 2.49 3.55 -30.84
N ASP A 21 2.12 3.31 -29.59
CA ASP A 21 1.47 4.25 -28.68
C ASP A 21 2.09 4.18 -27.28
N GLU A 22 1.91 5.27 -26.52
CA GLU A 22 2.35 5.41 -25.13
C GLU A 22 1.17 5.70 -24.19
N TYR A 23 1.25 5.18 -22.96
CA TYR A 23 0.34 5.49 -21.87
C TYR A 23 1.13 5.98 -20.63
N ASP A 24 0.77 7.16 -20.13
CA ASP A 24 1.35 7.73 -18.93
C ASP A 24 0.59 7.24 -17.68
N LEU A 25 1.18 6.31 -16.94
CA LEU A 25 0.68 5.86 -15.65
C LEU A 25 1.08 6.85 -14.56
N MET A 26 0.17 7.75 -14.20
CA MET A 26 0.39 8.78 -13.18
C MET A 26 -0.10 8.33 -11.80
N PHE A 27 0.69 8.58 -10.75
CA PHE A 27 0.32 8.25 -9.37
C PHE A 27 1.07 9.12 -8.36
N SER A 28 0.47 9.30 -7.17
CA SER A 28 1.14 9.95 -6.04
C SER A 28 2.05 8.98 -5.26
N ASP A 29 2.96 9.50 -4.44
CA ASP A 29 3.75 8.67 -3.50
C ASP A 29 2.85 7.85 -2.55
N ARG A 30 1.71 8.42 -2.13
CA ARG A 30 0.72 7.73 -1.27
C ARG A 30 0.08 6.57 -2.01
N ASP A 31 -0.38 6.82 -3.23
CA ASP A 31 -0.96 5.79 -4.08
C ASP A 31 0.07 4.67 -4.27
N PHE A 32 1.30 4.99 -4.66
CA PHE A 32 2.34 3.98 -4.81
C PHE A 32 2.56 3.14 -3.54
N ALA A 33 2.58 3.79 -2.37
CA ALA A 33 2.71 3.10 -1.09
C ALA A 33 1.51 2.17 -0.80
N ILE A 34 0.31 2.47 -1.27
CA ILE A 34 -0.87 1.60 -1.13
C ILE A 34 -0.66 0.26 -1.85
N LEU A 35 -0.12 0.27 -3.07
CA LEU A 35 0.20 -0.97 -3.78
C LEU A 35 1.28 -1.78 -3.06
N GLY A 36 2.19 -1.10 -2.36
CA GLY A 36 3.21 -1.70 -1.49
C GLY A 36 2.72 -2.02 -0.08
N GLY A 37 1.41 -1.98 0.17
CA GLY A 37 0.82 -2.27 1.46
C GLY A 37 1.16 -3.67 2.01
N PRO A 38 0.70 -3.99 3.23
CA PRO A 38 1.02 -5.25 3.88
C PRO A 38 0.67 -6.42 2.94
N SER A 39 1.68 -7.22 2.59
CA SER A 39 1.56 -8.25 1.54
C SER A 39 0.50 -9.31 1.87
N MET A 40 0.18 -9.49 3.15
CA MET A 40 -0.91 -10.36 3.61
C MET A 40 -2.30 -9.77 3.37
N LEU A 41 -2.43 -8.44 3.30
CA LEU A 41 -3.70 -7.78 3.00
C LEU A 41 -3.86 -7.55 1.49
N MET A 42 -2.80 -7.12 0.79
CA MET A 42 -2.82 -6.81 -0.64
C MET A 42 -1.69 -7.51 -1.42
N PRO A 43 -1.72 -8.85 -1.56
CA PRO A 43 -0.69 -9.57 -2.31
C PRO A 43 -0.65 -9.18 -3.80
N GLU A 44 -1.78 -8.77 -4.37
CA GLU A 44 -1.89 -8.34 -5.78
C GLU A 44 -1.10 -7.06 -6.05
N GLY A 45 -1.03 -6.14 -5.08
CA GLY A 45 -0.29 -4.89 -5.20
C GLY A 45 1.21 -5.15 -5.38
N GLY A 46 1.80 -6.01 -4.54
CA GLY A 46 3.20 -6.41 -4.67
C GLY A 46 3.48 -7.14 -5.99
N ARG A 47 2.57 -8.01 -6.46
CA ARG A 47 2.70 -8.68 -7.77
C ARG A 47 2.64 -7.68 -8.91
N PHE A 48 1.77 -6.68 -8.83
CA PHE A 48 1.66 -5.64 -9.85
C PHE A 48 2.90 -4.73 -9.88
N ILE A 49 3.42 -4.30 -8.73
CA ILE A 49 4.68 -3.53 -8.67
C ILE A 49 5.84 -4.34 -9.26
N ASN A 50 5.94 -5.63 -8.95
CA ASN A 50 6.95 -6.50 -9.53
C ASN A 50 6.79 -6.64 -11.06
N ALA A 51 5.54 -6.77 -11.52
CA ALA A 51 5.22 -6.80 -12.94
C ALA A 51 5.62 -5.51 -13.66
N LEU A 52 5.48 -4.35 -13.01
CA LEU A 52 5.98 -3.06 -13.52
C LEU A 52 7.51 -2.98 -13.56
N GLY A 53 8.22 -3.81 -12.78
CA GLY A 53 9.69 -3.87 -12.79
C GLY A 53 10.39 -2.70 -12.09
N VAL A 54 9.67 -2.01 -11.21
CA VAL A 54 10.15 -0.84 -10.46
C VAL A 54 11.47 -1.13 -9.73
N PHE A 55 11.67 -2.35 -9.22
CA PHE A 55 12.86 -2.68 -8.43
C PHE A 55 14.00 -3.34 -9.22
N GLU A 56 13.81 -3.72 -10.49
CA GLU A 56 14.80 -4.54 -11.21
C GLU A 56 16.10 -3.80 -11.54
N ASN A 57 16.05 -2.47 -11.60
CA ASN A 57 17.23 -1.64 -11.86
C ASN A 57 17.76 -0.94 -10.60
N THR A 58 17.31 -1.35 -9.40
CA THR A 58 17.83 -0.79 -8.14
C THR A 58 19.13 -1.48 -7.74
N SER A 59 20.23 -0.73 -7.64
CA SER A 59 21.48 -1.24 -7.08
C SER A 59 21.47 -1.11 -5.55
N VAL A 60 21.81 -2.18 -4.84
CA VAL A 60 21.85 -2.22 -3.36
C VAL A 60 22.89 -1.23 -2.78
N ALA A 61 23.86 -0.79 -3.57
CA ALA A 61 24.99 0.00 -3.13
C ALA A 61 24.75 1.52 -3.07
N GLN A 62 23.65 2.04 -3.64
CA GLN A 62 23.38 3.49 -3.69
C GLN A 62 21.90 3.79 -3.51
N ASN A 63 21.45 3.95 -2.26
CA ASN A 63 20.20 4.62 -1.87
C ASN A 63 18.96 4.33 -2.74
N MET A 64 18.66 3.07 -3.08
CA MET A 64 17.41 2.60 -3.69
C MET A 64 16.80 3.54 -4.76
N ARG A 65 17.63 4.17 -5.60
CA ARG A 65 17.14 5.04 -6.68
C ARG A 65 17.18 4.29 -7.99
N ILE A 66 16.03 4.21 -8.64
CA ILE A 66 15.93 3.73 -10.02
C ILE A 66 16.68 4.75 -10.90
N PRO A 67 17.68 4.33 -11.71
CA PRO A 67 18.36 5.24 -12.62
C PRO A 67 17.34 5.89 -13.57
N ALA A 68 17.39 7.22 -13.67
CA ALA A 68 16.54 7.95 -14.60
C ALA A 68 16.76 7.45 -16.04
N GLY A 69 15.68 7.18 -16.76
CA GLY A 69 15.74 6.61 -18.11
C GLY A 69 15.97 5.10 -18.16
N SER A 70 15.96 4.42 -17.01
CA SER A 70 15.91 2.96 -17.00
C SER A 70 14.58 2.48 -17.59
N HIS A 71 14.63 1.34 -18.26
CA HIS A 71 13.44 0.70 -18.80
C HIS A 71 13.49 -0.81 -18.56
N VAL A 72 12.32 -1.43 -18.57
CA VAL A 72 12.16 -2.88 -18.50
C VAL A 72 11.21 -3.35 -19.60
N ARG A 73 11.46 -4.54 -20.13
CA ARG A 73 10.54 -5.21 -21.05
C ARG A 73 9.70 -6.23 -20.30
N ARG A 74 8.42 -6.30 -20.64
CA ARG A 74 7.44 -7.19 -20.02
C ARG A 74 6.53 -7.81 -21.05
N ARG A 75 6.18 -9.08 -20.85
CA ARG A 75 5.08 -9.70 -21.60
C ARG A 75 3.78 -8.96 -21.29
N ARG A 76 3.12 -8.43 -22.32
CA ARG A 76 1.86 -7.68 -22.21
C ARG A 76 0.83 -8.46 -21.40
N GLY A 77 0.64 -9.73 -21.72
CA GLY A 77 -0.35 -10.59 -21.04
C GLY A 77 -0.10 -10.75 -19.53
N ASN A 78 1.17 -10.79 -19.10
CA ASN A 78 1.50 -10.89 -17.68
C ASN A 78 1.23 -9.57 -16.93
N LEU A 79 1.59 -8.44 -17.55
CA LEU A 79 1.31 -7.13 -16.99
C LEU A 79 -0.21 -6.89 -16.88
N LEU A 80 -0.96 -7.21 -17.93
CA LEU A 80 -2.42 -7.10 -17.97
C LEU A 80 -3.09 -7.96 -16.88
N LEU A 81 -2.63 -9.20 -16.70
CA LEU A 81 -3.14 -10.08 -15.65
C LEU A 81 -2.99 -9.45 -14.25
N HIS A 82 -1.81 -8.94 -13.95
CA HIS A 82 -1.53 -8.34 -12.64
C HIS A 82 -2.21 -6.98 -12.45
N ALA A 83 -2.33 -6.18 -13.51
CA ALA A 83 -3.07 -4.92 -13.50
C ALA A 83 -4.55 -5.15 -13.16
N ARG A 84 -5.20 -6.11 -13.82
CA ARG A 84 -6.60 -6.49 -13.52
C ARG A 84 -6.78 -7.00 -12.09
N ALA A 85 -5.85 -7.83 -11.62
CA ALA A 85 -5.89 -8.32 -10.24
C ALA A 85 -5.75 -7.18 -9.22
N ALA A 86 -4.84 -6.24 -9.45
CA ALA A 86 -4.68 -5.05 -8.63
C ALA A 86 -5.93 -4.16 -8.68
N LEU A 87 -6.51 -3.92 -9.86
CA LEU A 87 -7.74 -3.13 -10.01
C LEU A 87 -8.90 -3.72 -9.19
N ASN A 88 -9.14 -5.03 -9.34
CA ASN A 88 -10.22 -5.71 -8.62
C ASN A 88 -10.07 -5.54 -7.09
N TYR A 89 -8.84 -5.62 -6.59
CA TYR A 89 -8.55 -5.37 -5.18
C TYR A 89 -8.86 -3.92 -4.78
N LEU A 90 -8.33 -2.97 -5.56
CA LEU A 90 -8.46 -1.55 -5.31
C LEU A 90 -9.92 -1.09 -5.34
N GLU A 91 -10.73 -1.66 -6.22
CA GLU A 91 -12.18 -1.41 -6.30
C GLU A 91 -12.92 -1.99 -5.10
N ARG A 92 -12.56 -3.20 -4.65
CA ARG A 92 -13.16 -3.87 -3.50
C ARG A 92 -12.94 -3.10 -2.19
N ASP A 93 -11.74 -2.55 -1.99
CA ASP A 93 -11.34 -1.84 -0.77
C ASP A 93 -11.33 -0.30 -0.95
N ALA A 94 -11.92 0.22 -2.03
CA ALA A 94 -11.81 1.65 -2.38
C ALA A 94 -12.28 2.59 -1.26
N ASP A 95 -13.35 2.21 -0.57
CA ASP A 95 -13.91 2.96 0.55
C ASP A 95 -12.95 3.00 1.74
N LEU A 96 -12.20 1.93 1.99
CA LEU A 96 -11.20 1.89 3.05
C LEU A 96 -9.91 2.64 2.67
N LEU A 97 -9.48 2.53 1.41
CA LEU A 97 -8.25 3.15 0.92
C LEU A 97 -8.35 4.69 0.79
N ALA A 98 -9.57 5.23 0.77
CA ALA A 98 -9.86 6.66 0.80
C ALA A 98 -9.64 7.34 2.16
N TYR A 99 -9.01 6.65 3.13
CA TYR A 99 -8.72 7.21 4.45
C TYR A 99 -7.25 7.03 4.85
N ASP A 100 -6.74 8.00 5.60
CA ASP A 100 -5.58 7.83 6.46
C ASP A 100 -6.03 7.44 7.86
N TYR A 101 -5.31 6.51 8.47
CA TYR A 101 -5.67 5.93 9.75
C TYR A 101 -4.77 6.45 10.88
N SER A 102 -5.37 6.63 12.05
CA SER A 102 -4.66 6.86 13.30
C SER A 102 -5.34 6.08 14.41
N PHE A 103 -4.64 5.81 15.50
CA PHE A 103 -5.17 4.99 16.58
C PHE A 103 -4.70 5.50 17.95
N ARG A 104 -5.37 5.04 19.01
CA ARG A 104 -5.07 5.43 20.39
C ARG A 104 -5.56 4.37 21.38
N LEU A 105 -4.78 4.12 22.43
CA LEU A 105 -5.23 3.35 23.59
C LEU A 105 -5.93 4.26 24.63
N SER A 106 -7.00 3.74 25.22
CA SER A 106 -7.79 4.48 26.21
C SER A 106 -7.09 4.63 27.58
N LYS A 107 -6.16 3.73 27.89
CA LYS A 107 -5.33 3.71 29.10
C LYS A 107 -3.86 3.46 28.68
N GLY A 108 -2.94 3.74 29.60
CA GLY A 108 -1.48 3.65 29.34
C GLY A 108 -0.81 5.02 29.20
N GLU A 109 0.47 5.00 28.84
CA GLU A 109 1.30 6.19 28.60
C GLU A 109 0.98 6.83 27.23
N ASP A 110 0.72 6.01 26.21
CA ASP A 110 0.41 6.46 24.85
C ASP A 110 -1.08 6.79 24.63
N ARG A 111 -1.53 7.87 25.27
CA ARG A 111 -2.91 8.38 25.14
C ARG A 111 -3.11 9.36 23.98
N HIS A 112 -2.10 9.59 23.16
CA HIS A 112 -2.21 10.47 22.01
C HIS A 112 -2.60 9.68 20.75
N LYS A 113 -3.17 10.37 19.76
CA LYS A 113 -3.44 9.73 18.46
C LYS A 113 -2.12 9.52 17.73
N LEU A 114 -1.82 8.28 17.36
CA LEU A 114 -0.62 7.87 16.64
C LEU A 114 -0.97 7.47 15.20
N LYS A 115 -0.06 7.72 14.25
CA LYS A 115 -0.17 7.32 12.82
C LYS A 115 0.89 6.30 12.39
N GLY A 116 1.82 5.97 13.29
CA GLY A 116 2.96 5.09 13.04
C GLY A 116 2.73 3.71 13.63
N HIS A 117 3.64 3.28 14.50
CA HIS A 117 3.57 2.01 15.20
C HIS A 117 3.23 2.22 16.68
N LEU A 118 2.58 1.23 17.29
CA LEU A 118 2.35 1.12 18.73
C LEU A 118 2.38 -0.34 19.13
N GLY A 119 3.11 -0.67 20.20
CA GLY A 119 3.23 -2.03 20.71
C GLY A 119 2.93 -2.11 22.21
N ASP A 120 3.35 -3.22 22.81
CA ASP A 120 3.40 -3.43 24.26
C ASP A 120 2.05 -3.42 25.01
N PHE A 121 0.99 -3.88 24.36
CA PHE A 121 -0.30 -4.18 25.00
C PHE A 121 -0.74 -5.62 24.70
N LYS A 122 -1.70 -6.14 25.47
CA LYS A 122 -2.20 -7.50 25.28
C LYS A 122 -3.62 -7.55 24.75
N ILE A 123 -3.89 -8.53 23.89
CA ILE A 123 -5.24 -8.89 23.44
C ILE A 123 -5.35 -10.41 23.47
N ARG A 124 -6.28 -10.93 24.28
CA ARG A 124 -6.51 -12.38 24.42
C ARG A 124 -5.22 -13.12 24.82
N GLY A 125 -4.40 -12.50 25.67
CA GLY A 125 -3.12 -13.02 26.15
C GLY A 125 -1.94 -12.91 25.18
N LEU A 126 -2.15 -12.43 23.95
CA LEU A 126 -1.11 -12.23 22.93
C LEU A 126 -0.60 -10.79 22.94
N PHE A 127 0.66 -10.57 22.53
CA PHE A 127 1.24 -9.23 22.38
C PHE A 127 0.75 -8.59 21.09
N GLY A 128 0.14 -7.41 21.20
CA GLY A 128 -0.37 -6.63 20.08
C GLY A 128 0.61 -5.57 19.59
N GLY A 129 0.77 -5.48 18.28
CA GLY A 129 1.44 -4.38 17.59
C GLY A 129 0.54 -3.79 16.52
N VAL A 130 0.22 -2.50 16.62
CA VAL A 130 -0.54 -1.74 15.62
C VAL A 130 0.43 -1.04 14.68
N ASP A 131 0.14 -1.12 13.37
CA ASP A 131 0.85 -0.39 12.33
C ASP A 131 -0.13 0.39 11.45
N GLY A 132 0.04 1.70 11.37
CA GLY A 132 -0.71 2.62 10.51
C GLY A 132 -0.01 2.93 9.18
N GLN A 133 1.08 2.24 8.85
CA GLN A 133 1.83 2.40 7.61
C GLN A 133 1.68 1.18 6.68
N PRO A 134 1.74 1.39 5.35
CA PRO A 134 1.69 2.70 4.69
C PRO A 134 0.31 3.36 4.85
N ARG A 135 0.23 4.67 4.54
CA ARG A 135 -1.05 5.40 4.51
C ARG A 135 -2.09 4.66 3.65
N GLY A 136 -3.35 4.63 4.11
CA GLY A 136 -4.38 3.75 3.53
C GLY A 136 -4.52 2.39 4.22
N PHE A 137 -3.57 2.02 5.10
CA PHE A 137 -3.61 0.80 5.89
C PHE A 137 -3.62 1.06 7.39
N CYS A 138 -4.22 0.12 8.13
CA CYS A 138 -4.10 0.04 9.57
C CYS A 138 -4.26 -1.42 9.97
N THR A 139 -3.22 -1.99 10.57
CA THR A 139 -3.16 -3.42 10.89
C THR A 139 -2.79 -3.64 12.33
N LEU A 140 -3.22 -4.77 12.89
CA LEU A 140 -2.82 -5.26 14.19
C LEU A 140 -2.21 -6.64 14.00
N THR A 141 -0.95 -6.78 14.38
CA THR A 141 -0.28 -8.08 14.49
C THR A 141 -0.37 -8.55 15.93
N LEU A 142 -0.86 -9.77 16.14
CA LEU A 142 -0.81 -10.45 17.42
C LEU A 142 0.30 -11.49 17.38
N SER A 143 1.16 -11.47 18.41
CA SER A 143 2.32 -12.33 18.50
C SER A 143 2.40 -13.06 19.84
N GLU A 144 3.00 -14.25 19.82
CA GLU A 144 3.35 -15.03 21.00
C GLU A 144 4.86 -15.03 21.21
N LEU A 145 5.31 -15.11 22.46
CA LEU A 145 6.73 -15.35 22.76
C LEU A 145 7.01 -16.84 22.62
N SER A 146 7.86 -17.21 21.67
CA SER A 146 8.35 -18.57 21.53
C SER A 146 9.28 -18.94 22.70
N PRO A 147 9.49 -20.24 22.99
CA PRO A 147 10.36 -20.68 24.08
C PRO A 147 11.81 -20.17 24.02
N ASN A 148 12.27 -19.79 22.82
CA ASN A 148 13.59 -19.20 22.58
C ASN A 148 13.62 -17.66 22.75
N GLY A 149 12.53 -17.05 23.20
CA GLY A 149 12.39 -15.61 23.40
C GLY A 149 12.09 -14.80 22.12
N LEU A 150 11.95 -15.46 20.96
CA LEU A 150 11.59 -14.78 19.72
C LEU A 150 10.07 -14.63 19.62
N GLY A 151 9.61 -13.43 19.27
CA GLY A 151 8.23 -13.19 18.91
C GLY A 151 7.85 -13.94 17.64
N ARG A 152 6.70 -14.59 17.64
CA ARG A 152 6.11 -15.24 16.46
C ARG A 152 4.75 -14.62 16.20
N ASP A 153 4.56 -14.12 14.99
CA ASP A 153 3.26 -13.62 14.54
C ASP A 153 2.26 -14.79 14.44
N VAL A 154 1.13 -14.61 15.11
CA VAL A 154 0.04 -15.59 15.19
C VAL A 154 -1.13 -15.16 14.31
N GLU A 155 -1.44 -13.87 14.32
CA GLU A 155 -2.60 -13.32 13.62
C GLU A 155 -2.32 -11.91 13.10
N LEU A 156 -2.82 -11.61 11.90
CA LEU A 156 -2.85 -10.26 11.34
C LEU A 156 -4.31 -9.84 11.16
N ILE A 157 -4.69 -8.72 11.77
CA ILE A 157 -6.04 -8.19 11.75
C ILE A 157 -6.06 -6.87 10.97
N ASP A 158 -6.97 -6.77 10.00
CA ASP A 158 -7.25 -5.52 9.29
C ASP A 158 -8.12 -4.60 10.17
N LEU A 159 -7.50 -3.60 10.80
CA LEU A 159 -8.17 -2.65 11.69
C LEU A 159 -8.99 -1.60 10.93
N ARG A 160 -8.84 -1.48 9.61
CA ARG A 160 -9.67 -0.56 8.80
C ARG A 160 -11.16 -0.91 8.85
N LYS A 161 -11.46 -2.18 9.18
CA LYS A 161 -12.81 -2.75 9.27
C LYS A 161 -13.36 -2.71 10.70
N ARG A 162 -12.67 -2.04 11.62
CA ARG A 162 -13.02 -1.94 13.04
C ARG A 162 -12.93 -0.49 13.49
N ASP A 163 -13.79 -0.10 14.41
CA ASP A 163 -13.73 1.25 15.01
C ASP A 163 -13.01 1.22 16.36
N GLU A 164 -13.13 0.11 17.10
CA GLU A 164 -12.39 -0.13 18.33
C GLU A 164 -12.20 -1.63 18.61
N MET A 165 -11.28 -1.93 19.53
CA MET A 165 -10.96 -3.27 20.00
C MET A 165 -10.60 -3.23 21.49
N GLU A 166 -11.08 -4.19 22.26
CA GLU A 166 -10.73 -4.32 23.68
C GLU A 166 -9.34 -4.98 23.85
N THR A 167 -8.57 -4.43 24.78
CA THR A 167 -7.25 -4.94 25.20
C THR A 167 -7.32 -5.38 26.65
N ASP A 168 -6.48 -6.34 27.01
CA ASP A 168 -6.47 -6.96 28.33
C ASP A 168 -5.95 -6.00 29.41
N ASP A 169 -5.06 -5.08 29.05
CA ASP A 169 -4.32 -4.22 29.99
C ASP A 169 -4.40 -2.71 29.71
N CYS A 170 -4.78 -2.31 28.50
CA CYS A 170 -4.77 -0.90 28.06
C CYS A 170 -6.18 -0.33 27.73
N GLY A 171 -7.24 -1.05 28.10
CA GLY A 171 -8.63 -0.69 27.80
C GLY A 171 -8.96 -0.80 26.30
N LEU A 172 -9.58 0.21 25.70
CA LEU A 172 -9.96 0.21 24.28
C LEU A 172 -8.85 0.78 23.39
N LEU A 173 -8.47 0.03 22.36
CA LEU A 173 -7.79 0.52 21.16
C LEU A 173 -8.84 1.14 20.23
N LYS A 174 -8.76 2.45 19.98
CA LYS A 174 -9.69 3.17 19.08
C LYS A 174 -9.02 3.53 17.78
N ILE A 175 -9.73 3.33 16.67
CA ILE A 175 -9.28 3.62 15.31
C ILE A 175 -10.00 4.87 14.81
N TYR A 176 -9.24 5.79 14.22
CA TYR A 176 -9.72 7.05 13.67
C TYR A 176 -9.37 7.12 12.20
N ARG A 177 -10.31 7.62 11.40
CA ARG A 177 -10.16 7.80 9.96
C ARG A 177 -10.14 9.29 9.62
N THR A 178 -9.34 9.67 8.65
CA THR A 178 -9.33 11.02 8.07
C THR A 178 -9.34 10.85 6.56
N GLU A 179 -10.28 11.50 5.88
CA GLU A 179 -10.39 11.40 4.42
C GLU A 179 -9.06 11.76 3.76
N ALA A 180 -8.71 10.99 2.74
CA ALA A 180 -7.47 11.12 1.99
C ALA A 180 -7.71 10.83 0.52
N GLU A 181 -6.92 11.45 -0.35
CA GLU A 181 -7.00 11.25 -1.79
C GLU A 181 -6.56 9.84 -2.16
N PHE A 182 -7.38 9.14 -2.95
CA PHE A 182 -7.10 7.81 -3.49
C PHE A 182 -7.28 7.85 -5.02
N GLY A 183 -6.15 7.83 -5.73
CA GLY A 183 -6.10 8.16 -7.16
C GLY A 183 -6.00 6.97 -8.11
N TRP A 184 -5.81 5.74 -7.63
CA TRP A 184 -5.39 4.61 -8.46
C TRP A 184 -6.40 4.07 -9.49
N LEU A 185 -7.70 4.24 -9.24
CA LEU A 185 -8.72 3.54 -10.02
C LEU A 185 -8.70 3.97 -11.50
N SER A 186 -8.60 5.27 -11.76
CA SER A 186 -8.59 5.78 -13.14
C SER A 186 -7.31 5.44 -13.91
N PRO A 187 -6.09 5.66 -13.35
CA PRO A 187 -4.84 5.28 -14.01
C PRO A 187 -4.72 3.78 -14.32
N ILE A 188 -5.12 2.90 -13.40
CA ILE A 188 -5.01 1.46 -13.67
C ILE A 188 -6.03 1.01 -14.71
N ARG A 189 -7.25 1.56 -14.72
CA ARG A 189 -8.24 1.27 -15.78
C ARG A 189 -7.74 1.71 -17.14
N GLY A 190 -7.22 2.94 -17.26
CA GLY A 190 -6.67 3.42 -18.53
C GLY A 190 -5.48 2.61 -19.02
N MET A 191 -4.61 2.16 -18.11
CA MET A 191 -3.52 1.25 -18.47
C MET A 191 -4.04 -0.12 -18.92
N ILE A 192 -5.08 -0.67 -18.29
CA ILE A 192 -5.71 -1.92 -18.73
C ILE A 192 -6.28 -1.76 -20.14
N ASP A 193 -7.02 -0.69 -20.40
CA ASP A 193 -7.58 -0.39 -21.71
C ASP A 193 -6.48 -0.29 -22.78
N PHE A 194 -5.38 0.41 -22.46
CA PHE A 194 -4.20 0.50 -23.32
C PHE A 194 -3.58 -0.87 -23.61
N LEU A 195 -3.40 -1.71 -22.59
CA LEU A 195 -2.83 -3.06 -22.74
C LEU A 195 -3.78 -4.01 -23.49
N GLU A 196 -5.09 -3.82 -23.41
CA GLU A 196 -6.07 -4.62 -24.15
C GLU A 196 -6.12 -4.24 -25.62
N ALA A 197 -6.01 -2.95 -25.94
CA ALA A 197 -5.97 -2.43 -27.30
C ALA A 197 -4.64 -2.71 -28.03
N SER A 198 -3.59 -3.06 -27.30
CA SER A 198 -2.27 -3.31 -27.86
C SER A 198 -2.12 -4.71 -28.46
N ASP A 199 -1.67 -4.76 -29.71
CA ASP A 199 -1.28 -5.99 -30.42
C ASP A 199 0.16 -6.45 -30.10
N ALA A 200 0.92 -5.69 -29.30
CA ALA A 200 2.30 -6.04 -28.98
C ALA A 200 2.37 -7.22 -28.00
N ASP A 201 3.31 -8.14 -28.23
CA ASP A 201 3.57 -9.23 -27.27
C ASP A 201 4.32 -8.74 -26.03
N GLU A 202 5.15 -7.71 -26.21
CA GLU A 202 5.94 -7.09 -25.15
C GLU A 202 5.67 -5.59 -25.05
N ILE A 203 5.79 -5.07 -23.84
CA ILE A 203 5.61 -3.68 -23.47
C ILE A 203 6.91 -3.20 -22.83
N VAL A 204 7.32 -1.98 -23.18
CA VAL A 204 8.45 -1.29 -22.56
C VAL A 204 7.90 -0.35 -21.49
N ILE A 205 8.44 -0.45 -20.28
CA ILE A 205 8.07 0.45 -19.18
C ILE A 205 9.29 1.32 -18.89
N TYR A 206 9.14 2.64 -19.02
CA TYR A 206 10.19 3.61 -18.68
C TYR A 206 9.96 4.19 -17.30
N HIS A 207 11.00 4.18 -16.48
CA HIS A 207 11.01 4.84 -15.17
C HIS A 207 11.69 6.21 -15.29
N SER A 208 10.90 7.28 -15.09
CA SER A 208 11.37 8.67 -15.12
C SER A 208 11.69 9.23 -13.74
#